data_AF-M6GK18-F1
#
_entry.id   AF-M6GK18-F1
#
_cell.length_a   1.000
_cell.length_b   1.000
_cell.length_c   1.000
_cell.angle_alpha   90.00
_cell.angle_beta   90.00
_cell.angle_gamma   90.00
#
_symmetry.space_group_name_H-M   'P 1'
#
loop_
_entity.id
_entity.type
_entity.pdbx_description
1 polymer ?
#
loop_
_entity_poly.entity_id
_entity_poly.type
_entity_poly.pdbx_seq_one_letter_code
_entity_poly.pdbx_strand_id
1 'polypeptide(L)'
;MQKKRNEIRRLRKNSRQKLVKVLADKVANMPPESAIGMLVNWPDGDIIDVFIQMDKDAEEDGRPTITTYLLTLFPADRRAMITNKWLSRSGGIKTPGVPDDAIESNP
;
A
#
# COMPACT_ATOMS: atom_id res chain seq x y z
N MET A 1 33.57 6.68 -3.60
CA MET A 1 32.61 6.59 -2.47
C MET A 1 31.14 6.72 -2.89
N GLN A 2 30.76 7.66 -3.78
CA GLN A 2 29.35 7.86 -4.17
C GLN A 2 28.70 6.65 -4.90
N LYS A 3 29.40 6.02 -5.85
CA LYS A 3 28.87 4.86 -6.60
C LYS A 3 28.46 3.70 -5.68
N LYS A 4 29.31 3.35 -4.71
CA LYS A 4 29.05 2.28 -3.72
C LYS A 4 27.83 2.60 -2.83
N ARG A 5 27.62 3.86 -2.46
CA ARG A 5 26.44 4.30 -1.68
C ARG A 5 25.14 4.15 -2.48
N ASN A 6 25.16 4.55 -3.75
CA ASN A 6 24.00 4.41 -4.64
C ASN A 6 23.64 2.94 -4.88
N GLU A 7 24.66 2.08 -5.04
CA GLU A 7 24.48 0.65 -5.20
C GLU A 7 23.86 -0.02 -3.98
N ILE A 8 24.38 0.27 -2.77
CA ILE A 8 23.79 -0.23 -1.51
C ILE A 8 22.34 0.22 -1.37
N ARG A 9 22.03 1.48 -1.71
CA ARG A 9 20.66 2.00 -1.68
C ARG A 9 19.75 1.24 -2.65
N ARG A 10 20.23 0.97 -3.88
CA ARG A 10 19.50 0.20 -4.89
C ARG A 10 19.24 -1.23 -4.43
N LEU A 11 20.25 -1.91 -3.90
CA LEU A 11 20.12 -3.27 -3.39
C LEU A 11 19.10 -3.34 -2.25
N ARG A 12 19.17 -2.41 -1.29
CA ARG A 12 18.20 -2.32 -0.19
C ARG A 12 16.77 -2.10 -0.69
N LYS A 13 16.58 -1.19 -1.67
CA LYS A 13 15.27 -0.94 -2.27
C LYS A 13 14.73 -2.20 -2.95
N ASN A 14 15.56 -2.89 -3.73
CA ASN A 14 15.17 -4.13 -4.41
C ASN A 14 14.78 -5.22 -3.41
N SER A 15 15.55 -5.41 -2.34
CA SER A 15 15.23 -6.39 -1.30
C SER A 15 13.91 -6.07 -0.59
N ARG A 16 13.66 -4.79 -0.26
CA ARG A 16 12.39 -4.37 0.33
C ARG A 16 11.23 -4.63 -0.62
N GLN A 17 11.36 -4.29 -1.90
CA GLN A 17 10.30 -4.52 -2.90
C GLN A 17 9.96 -6.02 -3.03
N LYS A 18 10.97 -6.90 -3.05
CA LYS A 18 10.75 -8.35 -3.07
C LYS A 18 9.99 -8.83 -1.83
N LEU A 19 10.38 -8.35 -0.66
CA LEU A 19 9.70 -8.70 0.59
C LEU A 19 8.23 -8.25 0.56
N VAL A 20 7.98 -7.00 0.17
CA VAL A 20 6.62 -6.45 0.06
C VAL A 20 5.76 -7.28 -0.89
N LYS A 21 6.29 -7.69 -2.05
CA LYS A 21 5.57 -8.54 -3.00
C LYS A 21 5.19 -9.90 -2.41
N VAL A 22 6.11 -10.56 -1.70
CA VAL A 22 5.81 -11.83 -1.03
C VAL A 22 4.74 -11.67 0.05
N LEU A 23 4.79 -10.59 0.82
CA LEU A 23 3.82 -10.32 1.87
C LEU A 23 2.44 -9.97 1.30
N ALA A 24 2.38 -9.18 0.22
CA ALA A 24 1.16 -8.84 -0.50
C ALA A 24 0.45 -10.08 -1.03
N ASP A 25 1.18 -10.95 -1.74
CA ASP A 25 0.64 -12.21 -2.23
C ASP A 25 0.11 -13.10 -1.08
N LYS A 26 0.89 -13.22 0.01
CA LYS A 26 0.44 -13.98 1.18
C LYS A 26 -0.83 -13.41 1.81
N VAL A 27 -0.93 -12.10 1.96
CA VAL A 27 -2.11 -11.43 2.54
C VAL A 27 -3.32 -11.56 1.62
N ALA A 28 -3.15 -11.42 0.31
CA ALA A 28 -4.22 -11.54 -0.68
C ALA A 28 -4.86 -12.94 -0.72
N ASN A 29 -4.07 -13.98 -0.42
CA ASN A 29 -4.51 -15.38 -0.43
C ASN A 29 -4.93 -15.91 0.96
N MET A 30 -4.96 -15.06 1.98
CA MET A 30 -5.33 -15.42 3.35
C MET A 30 -6.78 -15.03 3.67
N PRO A 31 -7.50 -15.78 4.52
CA PRO A 31 -8.80 -15.34 5.04
C PRO A 31 -8.69 -13.95 5.71
N PRO A 32 -9.67 -13.05 5.54
CA PRO A 32 -9.60 -11.67 6.00
C PRO A 32 -9.28 -11.51 7.49
N GLU A 33 -9.88 -12.31 8.36
CA GLU A 33 -9.66 -12.26 9.82
C GLU A 33 -8.22 -12.64 10.18
N SER A 34 -7.68 -13.64 9.48
CA SER A 34 -6.29 -14.08 9.66
C SER A 34 -5.30 -13.03 9.14
N ALA A 35 -5.62 -12.41 8.00
CA ALA A 35 -4.82 -11.31 7.45
C ALA A 35 -4.72 -10.15 8.45
N ILE A 36 -5.84 -9.79 9.08
CA ILE A 36 -5.86 -8.72 10.10
C ILE A 36 -5.10 -9.12 11.36
N GLY A 37 -5.23 -10.36 11.83
CA GLY A 37 -4.44 -10.87 12.95
C GLY A 37 -2.93 -10.74 12.72
N MET A 38 -2.47 -10.87 11.46
CA MET A 38 -1.08 -10.66 11.07
C MET A 38 -0.71 -9.17 10.99
N LEU A 39 -1.54 -8.37 10.28
CA LEU A 39 -1.27 -6.95 10.01
C LEU A 39 -1.41 -6.06 11.25
N VAL A 40 -2.23 -6.45 12.24
CA VAL A 40 -2.49 -5.62 13.42
C VAL A 40 -1.22 -5.37 14.25
N ASN A 41 -0.19 -6.19 14.14
CA ASN A 41 1.05 -5.97 14.88
C ASN A 41 2.11 -5.19 14.08
N TRP A 42 1.78 -4.77 12.85
CA TRP A 42 2.74 -4.15 11.95
C TRP A 42 2.74 -2.62 12.04
N PRO A 43 3.86 -1.97 11.72
CA PRO A 43 3.89 -0.54 11.50
C PRO A 43 3.00 -0.14 10.32
N ASP A 44 2.25 0.95 10.45
CA ASP A 44 1.35 1.43 9.38
C ASP A 44 2.05 1.57 8.03
N GLY A 45 3.33 1.98 8.03
CA GLY A 45 4.10 2.13 6.81
C GLY A 45 4.32 0.82 6.04
N ASP A 46 4.46 -0.31 6.73
CA ASP A 46 4.62 -1.61 6.09
C ASP A 46 3.27 -2.17 5.62
N ILE A 47 2.18 -1.92 6.37
CA ILE A 47 0.81 -2.24 5.95
C ILE A 47 0.48 -1.51 4.64
N ILE A 48 0.78 -0.20 4.59
CA ILE A 48 0.52 0.63 3.40
C ILE A 48 1.33 0.15 2.20
N ASP A 49 2.62 -0.15 2.37
CA ASP A 49 3.45 -0.65 1.28
C ASP A 49 2.90 -1.98 0.72
N VAL A 50 2.39 -2.85 1.60
CA VAL A 50 1.74 -4.11 1.21
C VAL A 50 0.40 -3.86 0.50
N PHE A 51 -0.45 -2.97 1.00
CA PHE A 51 -1.74 -2.65 0.37
C PHE A 51 -1.55 -2.04 -1.03
N ILE A 52 -0.60 -1.13 -1.20
CA ILE A 52 -0.24 -0.59 -2.52
C ILE A 52 0.18 -1.70 -3.48
N GLN A 53 0.99 -2.65 -3.01
CA GLN A 53 1.43 -3.76 -3.84
C GLN A 53 0.29 -4.73 -4.18
N MET A 54 -0.61 -5.01 -3.23
CA MET A 54 -1.80 -5.82 -3.47
C MET A 54 -2.72 -5.21 -4.52
N ASP A 55 -2.97 -3.89 -4.43
CA ASP A 55 -3.79 -3.18 -5.41
C ASP A 55 -3.17 -3.23 -6.80
N LYS A 56 -1.84 -3.03 -6.87
CA LYS A 56 -1.09 -3.15 -8.11
C LYS A 56 -1.16 -4.56 -8.69
N ASP A 57 -0.93 -5.59 -7.88
CA ASP A 57 -0.99 -6.99 -8.34
C ASP A 57 -2.41 -7.35 -8.82
N ALA A 58 -3.45 -6.90 -8.11
CA ALA A 58 -4.84 -7.11 -8.52
C ALA A 58 -5.19 -6.39 -9.83
N GLU A 59 -4.72 -5.15 -10.01
CA GLU A 59 -4.85 -4.40 -11.27
C GLU A 59 -4.14 -5.11 -12.43
N GLU A 60 -2.90 -5.57 -12.23
CA GLU A 60 -2.13 -6.36 -13.21
C GLU A 60 -2.86 -7.67 -13.59
N ASP A 61 -3.51 -8.32 -12.62
CA ASP A 61 -4.29 -9.54 -12.81
C ASP A 61 -5.71 -9.30 -13.37
N GLY A 62 -6.14 -8.04 -13.50
CA GLY A 62 -7.50 -7.69 -13.95
C GLY A 62 -8.62 -8.07 -12.97
N ARG A 63 -8.31 -8.14 -11.67
CA ARG A 63 -9.24 -8.53 -10.60
C ARG A 63 -9.43 -7.42 -9.57
N PRO A 64 -10.56 -7.36 -8.86
CA PRO A 64 -10.72 -6.41 -7.76
C PRO A 64 -9.79 -6.75 -6.59
N THR A 65 -9.30 -5.72 -5.90
CA THR A 65 -8.54 -5.84 -4.65
C THR A 65 -9.46 -5.93 -3.44
N ILE A 66 -9.01 -6.61 -2.38
CA ILE A 66 -9.71 -6.72 -1.09
C ILE A 66 -9.20 -5.75 -0.03
N THR A 67 -8.20 -4.91 -0.35
CA THR A 67 -7.53 -4.01 0.60
C THR A 67 -8.50 -3.07 1.32
N THR A 68 -9.51 -2.53 0.61
CA THR A 68 -10.55 -1.69 1.22
C THR A 68 -11.37 -2.46 2.25
N TYR A 69 -11.72 -3.72 1.98
CA TYR A 69 -12.42 -4.56 2.94
C TYR A 69 -11.54 -4.86 4.17
N LEU A 70 -10.28 -5.26 3.96
CA LEU A 70 -9.33 -5.47 5.06
C LEU A 70 -9.17 -4.22 5.93
N LEU A 71 -9.10 -3.04 5.30
CA LEU A 71 -9.01 -1.77 6.01
C LEU A 71 -10.22 -1.54 6.96
N THR A 72 -11.43 -1.96 6.58
CA THR A 72 -12.61 -1.84 7.46
C THR A 72 -12.52 -2.67 8.74
N LEU A 73 -11.75 -3.75 8.72
CA LEU A 73 -11.59 -4.67 9.85
C LEU A 73 -10.60 -4.17 10.91
N PHE A 74 -9.84 -3.10 10.64
CA PHE A 74 -9.02 -2.45 11.66
C PHE A 74 -9.87 -1.67 12.68
N PRO A 75 -9.37 -1.50 13.92
CA PRO A 75 -9.94 -0.54 14.87
C PRO A 75 -10.08 0.85 14.25
N ALA A 76 -11.16 1.56 14.57
CA ALA A 76 -11.54 2.81 13.89
C ALA A 76 -10.41 3.86 13.87
N ASP A 77 -9.77 4.12 15.01
CA ASP A 77 -8.68 5.09 15.14
C ASP A 77 -7.50 4.74 14.23
N ARG A 78 -7.14 3.45 14.22
CA ARG A 78 -6.03 2.98 13.42
C ARG A 78 -6.35 2.96 11.93
N ARG A 79 -7.57 2.57 11.56
CA ARG A 79 -8.07 2.69 10.18
C ARG A 79 -7.90 4.12 9.69
N ALA A 80 -8.36 5.12 10.45
CA ALA A 80 -8.21 6.53 10.09
C ALA A 80 -6.74 6.93 9.89
N MET A 81 -5.84 6.50 10.78
CA MET A 81 -4.40 6.78 10.65
C MET A 81 -3.79 6.14 9.40
N ILE A 82 -4.08 4.86 9.14
CA ILE A 82 -3.59 4.13 7.98
C ILE A 82 -4.11 4.79 6.69
N THR A 83 -5.41 5.07 6.62
CA THR A 83 -6.02 5.76 5.48
C THR A 83 -5.34 7.08 5.21
N ASN A 84 -5.26 8.00 6.18
CA ASN A 84 -4.65 9.32 5.99
C ASN A 84 -3.20 9.25 5.50
N LYS A 85 -2.40 8.32 6.06
CA LYS A 85 -1.02 8.09 5.63
C LYS A 85 -0.95 7.51 4.22
N TRP A 86 -1.87 6.62 3.88
CA TRP A 86 -1.95 6.03 2.55
C TRP A 86 -2.26 7.09 1.51
N LEU A 87 -3.29 7.93 1.73
CA LEU A 87 -3.66 9.01 0.81
C LEU A 87 -2.53 10.02 0.61
N SER A 88 -1.76 10.27 1.67
CA SER A 88 -0.60 11.15 1.63
C SER A 88 0.58 10.55 0.85
N ARG A 89 0.73 9.22 0.84
CA ARG A 89 1.80 8.50 0.13
C ARG A 89 1.48 8.19 -1.33
N SER A 90 0.20 7.98 -1.64
CA SER A 90 -0.26 7.68 -3.00
C SER A 90 -0.19 8.90 -3.94
N GLY A 91 0.15 10.10 -3.42
CA GLY A 91 0.20 11.32 -4.21
C GLY A 91 -1.19 11.82 -4.55
N GLY A 92 -2.04 12.04 -3.53
CA GLY A 92 -3.46 12.32 -3.73
C GLY A 92 -4.18 11.07 -4.24
N ILE A 93 -5.43 10.87 -3.83
CA ILE A 93 -6.25 9.86 -4.49
C ILE A 93 -6.52 10.41 -5.90
N LYS A 94 -6.00 9.78 -6.96
CA LYS A 94 -6.72 9.80 -8.23
C LYS A 94 -7.91 8.88 -8.04
N THR A 95 -9.02 9.45 -7.57
CA THR A 95 -10.28 8.71 -7.48
C THR A 95 -10.60 8.22 -8.88
N PRO A 96 -10.95 6.93 -9.08
CA PRO A 96 -11.43 6.49 -10.38
C PRO A 96 -12.65 7.33 -10.74
N GLY A 97 -12.51 8.21 -11.74
CA GLY A 97 -13.57 9.08 -12.23
C GLY A 97 -13.42 10.60 -12.00
N VAL A 98 -12.31 11.10 -11.42
CA VAL A 98 -12.02 12.54 -11.42
C VAL A 98 -10.83 12.83 -12.34
N PRO A 99 -11.04 13.52 -13.47
CA PRO A 99 -9.95 13.83 -14.41
C PRO A 99 -8.93 14.80 -13.77
N ASP A 100 -7.65 14.63 -14.15
CA ASP A 100 -6.45 15.24 -13.53
C ASP A 100 -6.49 16.79 -13.46
N ASP A 101 -7.32 17.40 -14.30
CA ASP A 101 -7.56 18.82 -14.48
C ASP A 101 -8.44 19.47 -13.39
N ALA A 102 -9.03 18.70 -12.48
CA ALA A 102 -9.88 19.25 -11.42
C ALA A 102 -9.13 19.84 -10.20
N ILE A 103 -7.79 19.70 -10.13
CA ILE A 103 -6.99 20.24 -9.02
C ILE A 103 -6.36 21.61 -9.37
N GLU A 104 -6.54 22.10 -10.60
CA GLU A 104 -6.06 23.43 -10.98
C GLU A 104 -7.24 24.35 -11.29
N SER A 105 -7.72 25.04 -10.25
CA SER A 105 -8.16 26.44 -10.28
C SER A 105 -8.90 26.75 -8.98
N ASN A 106 -8.22 27.39 -8.05
CA ASN A 106 -8.90 28.45 -7.30
C ASN A 106 -7.89 29.58 -7.08
N PRO A 107 -8.19 30.82 -7.52
CA PRO A 107 -7.31 31.98 -7.43
C PRO A 107 -7.00 32.41 -5.98
#